data_AF-A0A1X6NQR9-F1
#
_entry.id   AF-A0A1X6NQR9-F1
#
_cell.length_a   1.000
_cell.length_b   1.000
_cell.length_c   1.000
_cell.angle_alpha   90.00
_cell.angle_beta   90.00
_cell.angle_gamma   90.00
#
_symmetry.space_group_name_H-M   'P 1'
#
loop_
_entity.id
_entity.type
_entity.pdbx_description
1 polymer ?
#
loop_
_entity_poly.entity_id
_entity_poly.type
_entity_poly.pdbx_seq_one_letter_code
_entity_poly.pdbx_strand_id
1 'polypeptide(L)'
;MSGSPDAQLLPDKASPAAPALTAYPWSVALLAAAYAAASVALVRSILLSFRTEPLFPDAFATVAASPWALATLADFGVGAAAAAAYIAVREAYDASRAAPEDGLLGADGGRAPWPWAVRAAAWVAATCCLGNPVVCVYAVTKMAACHGVSTGLLPAAGADGGGSGLWQPAGGRRVWPALALGGSVTALLAFGAVCLWAGLTEGLSAGWAYIRSNPWAWTTFLDNAVGLAVSATYVWVRERGAGGWRRVAWMAALLLGGNGGTAAYVATMAVEGMAGGEAAEVVLSRRQQAA
;
A
#
# COMPACT_ATOMS: atom_id res chain seq x y z
N MET A 1 21.92 -46.81 -49.40
CA MET A 1 20.99 -47.27 -48.35
C MET A 1 21.66 -47.16 -47.00
N SER A 2 21.31 -46.14 -46.21
CA SER A 2 21.27 -46.15 -44.74
C SER A 2 20.70 -44.81 -44.30
N GLY A 3 19.38 -44.70 -44.30
CA GLY A 3 18.69 -43.57 -43.68
C GLY A 3 18.78 -43.72 -42.16
N SER A 4 19.26 -42.69 -41.47
CA SER A 4 19.05 -42.55 -40.03
C SER A 4 17.64 -42.01 -39.83
N PRO A 5 16.75 -42.73 -39.14
CA PRO A 5 15.54 -42.13 -38.57
C PRO A 5 15.94 -41.30 -37.34
N ASP A 6 15.02 -40.46 -36.86
CA ASP A 6 15.12 -39.66 -35.62
C ASP A 6 15.77 -38.28 -35.70
N ALA A 7 15.39 -37.51 -36.72
CA ALA A 7 15.17 -36.08 -36.51
C ALA A 7 13.71 -35.88 -36.06
N GLN A 8 13.43 -36.13 -34.78
CA GLN A 8 12.19 -35.66 -34.16
C GLN A 8 12.16 -34.15 -34.28
N LEU A 9 11.27 -33.65 -35.15
CA LEU A 9 10.81 -32.28 -35.17
C LEU A 9 10.35 -31.93 -33.75
N LEU A 10 11.18 -31.18 -33.02
CA LEU A 10 10.76 -30.49 -31.82
C LEU A 10 9.50 -29.70 -32.17
N PRO A 11 8.40 -29.81 -31.42
CA PRO A 11 7.21 -29.03 -31.69
C PRO A 11 7.61 -27.56 -31.69
N ASP A 12 7.20 -26.88 -32.77
CA ASP A 12 7.31 -25.43 -32.93
C ASP A 12 7.06 -24.79 -31.57
N LYS A 13 8.02 -23.97 -31.13
CA LYS A 13 7.82 -23.04 -30.02
C LYS A 13 6.52 -22.32 -30.33
N ALA A 14 5.46 -22.69 -29.62
CA ALA A 14 4.16 -22.09 -29.79
C ALA A 14 4.37 -20.58 -29.78
N SER A 15 4.12 -19.97 -30.94
CA SER A 15 4.02 -18.52 -31.05
C SER A 15 3.16 -18.06 -29.87
N PRO A 16 3.58 -17.08 -29.06
CA PRO A 16 2.81 -16.68 -27.90
C PRO A 16 1.42 -16.33 -28.42
N ALA A 17 0.45 -17.18 -28.09
CA ALA A 17 -0.92 -16.98 -28.49
C ALA A 17 -1.26 -15.55 -28.12
N ALA A 18 -1.74 -14.77 -29.09
CA ALA A 18 -2.27 -13.44 -28.86
C ALA A 18 -3.11 -13.52 -27.57
N PRO A 19 -2.85 -12.65 -26.57
CA PRO A 19 -3.48 -12.80 -25.26
C PRO A 19 -4.97 -12.96 -25.52
N ALA A 20 -5.49 -14.15 -25.21
CA ALA A 20 -6.91 -14.36 -25.18
C ALA A 20 -7.47 -13.19 -24.39
N LEU A 21 -8.56 -12.58 -24.86
CA LEU A 21 -9.35 -11.63 -24.10
C LEU A 21 -9.81 -12.34 -22.82
N THR A 22 -8.90 -12.46 -21.87
CA THR A 22 -9.10 -13.06 -20.56
C THR A 22 -10.04 -12.09 -19.89
N ALA A 23 -11.24 -12.59 -19.62
CA ALA A 23 -12.30 -11.85 -18.98
C ALA A 23 -11.71 -10.96 -17.88
N TYR A 24 -11.91 -9.64 -18.01
CA TYR A 24 -11.53 -8.71 -16.96
C TYR A 24 -12.11 -9.23 -15.64
N PRO A 25 -11.30 -9.53 -14.62
CA PRO A 25 -11.81 -10.19 -13.43
C PRO A 25 -12.83 -9.28 -12.78
N TRP A 26 -14.08 -9.73 -12.72
CA TRP A 26 -15.23 -9.00 -12.15
C TRP A 26 -14.94 -8.48 -10.74
N SER A 27 -14.05 -9.13 -10.00
CA SER A 27 -13.58 -8.70 -8.68
C SER A 27 -12.86 -7.36 -8.71
N VAL A 28 -12.07 -7.06 -9.74
CA VAL A 28 -11.44 -5.75 -9.93
C VAL A 28 -12.50 -4.69 -10.25
N ALA A 29 -13.47 -5.03 -11.12
CA ALA A 29 -14.56 -4.11 -11.46
C ALA A 29 -15.43 -3.78 -10.23
N LEU A 30 -15.76 -4.76 -9.40
CA LEU A 30 -16.52 -4.55 -8.17
C LEU A 30 -15.75 -3.69 -7.15
N LEU A 31 -14.47 -3.98 -6.93
CA LEU A 31 -13.63 -3.17 -6.04
C LEU A 31 -13.46 -1.75 -6.56
N ALA A 32 -13.26 -1.58 -7.86
CA ALA A 32 -13.20 -0.26 -8.50
C ALA A 32 -14.51 0.51 -8.29
N ALA A 33 -15.67 -0.15 -8.47
CA ALA A 33 -16.97 0.46 -8.23
C ALA A 33 -17.16 0.85 -6.74
N ALA A 34 -16.77 -0.03 -5.81
CA ALA A 34 -16.85 0.26 -4.38
C ALA A 34 -15.97 1.45 -3.98
N TYR A 35 -14.71 1.48 -4.45
CA TYR A 35 -13.80 2.59 -4.21
C TYR A 35 -14.26 3.89 -4.87
N ALA A 36 -14.82 3.82 -6.07
CA ALA A 36 -15.40 4.97 -6.75
C ALA A 36 -16.58 5.54 -5.95
N ALA A 37 -17.50 4.69 -5.48
CA ALA A 37 -18.62 5.12 -4.65
C ALA A 37 -18.15 5.79 -3.34
N ALA A 38 -17.17 5.18 -2.66
CA ALA A 38 -16.58 5.73 -1.44
C ALA A 38 -15.86 7.07 -1.71
N SER A 39 -15.11 7.17 -2.80
CA SER A 39 -14.42 8.40 -3.23
C SER A 39 -15.41 9.51 -3.59
N VAL A 40 -16.51 9.20 -4.28
CA VAL A 40 -17.57 10.17 -4.60
C VAL A 40 -18.23 10.70 -3.33
N ALA A 41 -18.49 9.83 -2.35
CA ALA A 41 -19.03 10.25 -1.06
C ALA A 41 -18.06 11.20 -0.33
N LEU A 42 -16.76 10.90 -0.34
CA LEU A 42 -15.74 11.78 0.26
C LEU A 42 -15.61 13.10 -0.49
N VAL A 43 -15.52 13.09 -1.82
CA VAL A 43 -15.45 14.32 -2.64
C VAL A 43 -16.67 15.20 -2.39
N ARG A 44 -17.87 14.61 -2.28
CA ARG A 44 -19.07 15.34 -1.89
C ARG A 44 -18.92 15.97 -0.50
N SER A 45 -18.37 15.25 0.47
CA SER A 45 -18.10 15.77 1.82
C SER A 45 -17.13 16.95 1.77
N ILE A 46 -16.02 16.84 1.05
CA ILE A 46 -15.03 17.91 0.85
C ILE A 46 -15.70 19.16 0.26
N LEU A 47 -16.49 19.00 -0.82
CA LEU A 47 -17.19 20.11 -1.46
C LEU A 47 -18.21 20.78 -0.53
N LEU A 48 -18.86 20.01 0.35
CA LEU A 48 -19.77 20.56 1.36
C LEU A 48 -18.99 21.31 2.44
N SER A 49 -17.88 20.75 2.95
CA SER A 49 -17.01 21.41 3.92
C SER A 49 -16.52 22.76 3.41
N PHE A 50 -16.02 22.83 2.16
CA PHE A 50 -15.59 24.10 1.55
C PHE A 50 -16.70 25.14 1.41
N ARG A 51 -17.97 24.71 1.27
CA ARG A 51 -19.10 25.64 1.18
C ARG A 51 -19.50 26.21 2.53
N THR A 52 -19.27 25.46 3.62
CA THR A 52 -19.68 25.85 4.96
C THR A 52 -18.57 26.53 5.75
N GLU A 53 -17.32 26.08 5.58
CA GLU A 53 -16.16 26.54 6.35
C GLU A 53 -14.91 26.57 5.44
N PRO A 54 -14.29 27.73 5.19
CA PRO A 54 -13.06 27.80 4.39
C PRO A 54 -11.91 27.02 5.03
N LEU A 55 -11.06 26.41 4.20
CA LEU A 55 -9.95 25.54 4.67
C LEU A 55 -8.90 26.30 5.49
N PHE A 56 -8.63 27.55 5.13
CA PHE A 56 -7.67 28.40 5.84
C PHE A 56 -8.31 29.75 6.20
N PRO A 57 -8.05 30.26 7.42
CA PRO A 57 -7.31 29.63 8.52
C PRO A 57 -8.16 28.67 9.38
N ASP A 58 -9.47 28.63 9.16
CA ASP A 58 -10.43 28.17 10.17
C ASP A 58 -10.48 26.65 10.33
N ALA A 59 -10.34 25.86 9.26
CA ALA A 59 -10.54 24.41 9.34
C ALA A 59 -9.60 23.72 10.34
N PHE A 60 -8.32 24.11 10.37
CA PHE A 60 -7.36 23.54 11.32
C PHE A 60 -7.66 23.93 12.77
N ALA A 61 -8.04 25.18 13.00
CA ALA A 61 -8.42 25.65 14.33
C ALA A 61 -9.68 24.91 14.83
N THR A 62 -10.65 24.68 13.93
CA THR A 62 -11.88 23.97 14.26
C THR A 62 -11.62 22.49 14.53
N VAL A 63 -10.84 21.80 13.68
CA VAL A 63 -10.43 20.41 13.97
C VAL A 63 -9.63 20.32 15.28
N ALA A 64 -8.81 21.31 15.58
CA ALA A 64 -8.03 21.38 16.82
C ALA A 64 -8.89 21.62 18.08
N ALA A 65 -10.15 22.02 17.94
CA ALA A 65 -11.03 22.32 19.06
C ALA A 65 -11.57 21.07 19.77
N SER A 66 -11.45 19.88 19.18
CA SER A 66 -11.76 18.60 19.83
C SER A 66 -10.53 17.67 19.83
N PRO A 67 -10.15 17.12 20.98
CA PRO A 67 -9.10 16.11 21.07
C PRO A 67 -9.34 14.89 20.17
N TRP A 68 -10.57 14.41 20.05
CA TRP A 68 -10.89 13.29 19.16
C TRP A 68 -10.84 13.66 17.68
N ALA A 69 -11.20 14.90 17.31
CA ALA A 69 -11.02 15.38 15.95
C ALA A 69 -9.52 15.49 15.59
N LEU A 70 -8.66 15.95 16.51
CA LEU A 70 -7.21 15.88 16.35
C LEU A 70 -6.69 14.46 16.19
N ALA A 71 -7.26 13.49 16.92
CA ALA A 71 -6.92 12.08 16.73
C ALA A 71 -7.26 11.61 15.30
N THR A 72 -8.40 12.01 14.73
CA THR A 72 -8.72 11.69 13.33
C THR A 72 -7.72 12.29 12.33
N LEU A 73 -7.22 13.51 12.59
CA LEU A 73 -6.19 14.15 11.77
C LEU A 73 -4.84 13.46 11.90
N ALA A 74 -4.46 13.05 13.11
CA ALA A 74 -3.27 12.25 13.33
C ALA A 74 -3.36 10.90 12.59
N ASP A 75 -4.52 10.23 12.66
CA ASP A 75 -4.81 8.99 11.94
C ASP A 75 -4.70 9.17 10.41
N PHE A 76 -5.17 10.30 9.88
CA PHE A 76 -4.96 10.67 8.46
C PHE A 76 -3.47 10.75 8.12
N GLY A 77 -2.67 11.41 8.97
CA GLY A 77 -1.22 11.50 8.78
C GLY A 77 -0.52 10.13 8.79
N VAL A 78 -0.95 9.23 9.67
CA VAL A 78 -0.46 7.83 9.69
C VAL A 78 -0.81 7.12 8.39
N GLY A 79 -2.05 7.26 7.92
CA GLY A 79 -2.52 6.67 6.66
C GLY A 79 -1.73 7.18 5.45
N ALA A 80 -1.52 8.50 5.36
CA ALA A 80 -0.74 9.12 4.29
C ALA A 80 0.71 8.61 4.25
N ALA A 81 1.36 8.47 5.42
CA ALA A 81 2.71 7.92 5.51
C ALA A 81 2.77 6.45 5.06
N ALA A 82 1.81 5.63 5.49
CA ALA A 82 1.72 4.23 5.08
C ALA A 82 1.46 4.09 3.56
N ALA A 83 0.54 4.88 3.02
CA ALA A 83 0.25 4.91 1.59
C ALA A 83 1.47 5.36 0.78
N ALA A 84 2.21 6.37 1.25
CA ALA A 84 3.42 6.84 0.59
C ALA A 84 4.51 5.77 0.54
N ALA A 85 4.73 5.04 1.65
CA ALA A 85 5.65 3.92 1.68
C ALA A 85 5.23 2.82 0.70
N TYR A 86 3.94 2.46 0.66
CA TYR A 86 3.41 1.47 -0.27
C TYR A 86 3.61 1.88 -1.74
N ILE A 87 3.24 3.11 -2.11
CA ILE A 87 3.40 3.65 -3.47
C ILE A 87 4.87 3.63 -3.89
N ALA A 88 5.78 4.12 -3.02
CA ALA A 88 7.20 4.18 -3.33
C ALA A 88 7.78 2.78 -3.58
N VAL A 89 7.45 1.82 -2.71
CA VAL A 89 7.92 0.44 -2.86
C VAL A 89 7.32 -0.23 -4.09
N ARG A 90 6.04 -0.01 -4.39
CA ARG A 90 5.39 -0.60 -5.57
C ARG A 90 5.95 -0.03 -6.87
N GLU A 91 6.15 1.28 -6.98
CA GLU A 91 6.78 1.88 -8.16
C GLU A 91 8.22 1.41 -8.36
N ALA A 92 8.99 1.28 -7.26
CA ALA A 92 10.35 0.73 -7.33
C ALA A 92 10.37 -0.73 -7.81
N TYR A 93 9.41 -1.54 -7.37
CA TYR A 93 9.26 -2.93 -7.83
C TYR A 93 8.88 -3.02 -9.31
N ASP A 94 7.91 -2.23 -9.76
CA ASP A 94 7.49 -2.24 -11.17
C ASP A 94 8.66 -1.80 -12.08
N ALA A 95 9.49 -0.86 -11.61
CA ALA A 95 10.69 -0.43 -12.31
C ALA A 95 11.78 -1.51 -12.40
N SER A 96 12.01 -2.28 -11.32
CA SER A 96 13.01 -3.35 -11.34
C SER A 96 12.64 -4.50 -12.27
N ARG A 97 11.34 -4.78 -12.45
CA ARG A 97 10.86 -5.78 -13.43
C ARG A 97 10.92 -5.33 -14.88
N ALA A 98 10.85 -4.03 -15.12
CA ALA A 98 10.92 -3.46 -16.47
C ALA A 98 12.36 -3.36 -17.00
N ALA A 99 13.38 -3.57 -16.15
CA ALA A 99 14.76 -3.64 -16.57
C ALA A 99 15.02 -4.96 -17.35
N PRO A 100 15.64 -4.94 -18.54
CA PRO A 100 15.96 -6.14 -19.30
C PRO A 100 16.83 -7.11 -18.47
N GLU A 101 16.58 -8.42 -18.58
CA GLU A 101 17.34 -9.48 -17.87
C GLU A 101 18.80 -9.62 -18.33
N ASP A 102 19.19 -8.98 -19.43
CA ASP A 102 20.57 -8.97 -19.89
C ASP A 102 21.34 -7.85 -19.18
N GLY A 103 22.28 -8.25 -18.33
CA GLY A 103 23.18 -7.43 -17.54
C GLY A 103 24.15 -6.55 -18.35
N LEU A 104 23.65 -5.79 -19.30
CA LEU A 104 24.25 -4.53 -19.70
C LEU A 104 23.92 -3.52 -18.61
N LEU A 105 24.77 -3.50 -17.58
CA LEU A 105 25.22 -2.22 -17.05
C LEU A 105 25.41 -1.31 -18.27
N GLY A 106 24.56 -0.29 -18.38
CA GLY A 106 24.70 0.70 -19.43
C GLY A 106 26.18 1.08 -19.52
N ALA A 107 26.75 0.92 -20.71
CA ALA A 107 28.13 1.26 -21.01
C ALA A 107 28.45 2.74 -20.75
N ASP A 108 27.45 3.53 -20.37
CA ASP A 108 27.60 4.87 -19.82
C ASP A 108 27.22 4.87 -18.35
N GLY A 109 28.24 4.99 -17.49
CA GLY A 109 28.06 5.23 -16.07
C GLY A 109 27.15 6.44 -15.83
N GLY A 110 25.97 6.18 -15.27
CA GLY A 110 25.13 7.21 -14.64
C GLY A 110 23.90 7.66 -15.45
N ARG A 111 22.74 7.50 -14.79
CA ARG A 111 21.38 8.04 -15.06
C ARG A 111 20.49 7.11 -15.91
N ALA A 112 19.24 6.82 -15.54
CA ALA A 112 18.33 7.57 -14.67
C ALA A 112 17.42 6.66 -13.80
N PRO A 113 17.48 6.75 -12.45
CA PRO A 113 16.41 6.29 -11.56
C PRO A 113 15.14 7.19 -11.62
N TRP A 114 15.12 8.16 -12.52
CA TRP A 114 14.18 9.29 -12.53
C TRP A 114 12.73 8.95 -12.93
N PRO A 115 12.42 8.02 -13.85
CA PRO A 115 11.04 7.83 -14.31
C PRO A 115 10.10 7.30 -13.21
N TRP A 116 10.56 6.31 -12.43
CA TRP A 116 9.72 5.72 -11.38
C TRP A 116 9.68 6.57 -10.12
N ALA A 117 10.79 7.21 -9.75
CA ALA A 117 10.85 8.08 -8.58
C ALA A 117 9.96 9.32 -8.76
N VAL A 118 9.91 9.90 -9.97
CA VAL A 118 9.00 11.01 -10.29
C VAL A 118 7.55 10.55 -10.24
N ARG A 119 7.20 9.38 -10.80
CA ARG A 119 5.84 8.84 -10.68
C ARG A 119 5.44 8.57 -9.23
N ALA A 120 6.33 7.96 -8.45
CA ALA A 120 6.10 7.73 -7.03
C ALA A 120 5.88 9.06 -6.30
N ALA A 121 6.76 10.05 -6.50
CA ALA A 121 6.63 11.37 -5.91
C ALA A 121 5.33 12.07 -6.31
N ALA A 122 4.89 11.94 -7.57
CA ALA A 122 3.62 12.49 -8.04
C ALA A 122 2.41 11.86 -7.34
N TRP A 123 2.39 10.52 -7.21
CA TRP A 123 1.33 9.80 -6.49
C TRP A 123 1.33 10.11 -5.00
N VAL A 124 2.50 10.21 -4.37
CA VAL A 124 2.63 10.60 -2.96
C VAL A 124 2.15 12.03 -2.76
N ALA A 125 2.59 12.99 -3.59
CA ALA A 125 2.15 14.38 -3.52
C ALA A 125 0.63 14.48 -3.71
N ALA A 126 0.07 13.77 -4.69
CA ALA A 126 -1.37 13.72 -4.90
C ALA A 126 -2.10 13.13 -3.69
N THR A 127 -1.57 12.09 -3.04
CA THR A 127 -2.14 11.49 -1.83
C THR A 127 -2.12 12.48 -0.67
N CYS A 128 -1.02 13.21 -0.47
CA CYS A 128 -0.93 14.24 0.57
C CYS A 128 -1.88 15.42 0.33
N CYS A 129 -2.19 15.75 -0.94
CA CYS A 129 -3.07 16.87 -1.28
C CYS A 129 -4.56 16.51 -1.35
N LEU A 130 -4.90 15.29 -1.77
CA LEU A 130 -6.27 14.89 -2.10
C LEU A 130 -6.77 13.70 -1.27
N GLY A 131 -5.94 13.14 -0.40
CA GLY A 131 -6.31 12.07 0.52
C GLY A 131 -6.42 10.68 -0.11
N ASN A 132 -7.18 9.79 0.54
CA ASN A 132 -7.32 8.40 0.12
C ASN A 132 -8.05 8.14 -1.22
N PRO A 133 -8.85 9.05 -1.82
CA PRO A 133 -9.32 8.87 -3.19
C PRO A 133 -8.19 8.62 -4.18
N VAL A 134 -7.03 9.26 -3.99
CA VAL A 134 -5.85 9.03 -4.84
C VAL A 134 -5.30 7.63 -4.64
N VAL A 135 -5.26 7.14 -3.39
CA VAL A 135 -4.81 5.78 -3.07
C VAL A 135 -5.75 4.75 -3.69
N CYS A 136 -7.06 4.98 -3.67
CA CYS A 136 -8.05 4.16 -4.36
C CYS A 136 -7.79 4.10 -5.87
N VAL A 137 -7.60 5.25 -6.53
CA VAL A 137 -7.29 5.32 -7.96
C VAL A 137 -5.98 4.60 -8.28
N TYR A 138 -4.93 4.84 -7.48
CA TYR A 138 -3.65 4.16 -7.61
C TYR A 138 -3.81 2.65 -7.55
N ALA A 139 -4.50 2.15 -6.51
CA ALA A 139 -4.75 0.72 -6.32
C ALA A 139 -5.50 0.09 -7.49
N VAL A 140 -6.60 0.72 -7.96
CA VAL A 140 -7.37 0.25 -9.12
C VAL A 140 -6.52 0.25 -10.39
N THR A 141 -5.70 1.28 -10.60
CA THR A 141 -4.80 1.36 -11.76
C THR A 141 -3.83 0.18 -11.77
N LYS A 142 -3.26 -0.18 -10.61
CA LYS A 142 -2.38 -1.35 -10.49
C LYS A 142 -3.13 -2.67 -10.67
N MET A 143 -4.33 -2.82 -10.10
CA MET A 143 -5.18 -4.01 -10.31
C MET A 143 -5.56 -4.20 -11.77
N ALA A 144 -5.90 -3.13 -12.47
CA ALA A 144 -6.25 -3.15 -13.88
C ALA A 144 -5.04 -3.50 -14.75
N ALA A 145 -3.89 -2.85 -14.51
CA ALA A 145 -2.65 -3.12 -15.25
C ALA A 145 -2.14 -4.55 -15.07
N CYS A 146 -2.36 -5.15 -13.90
CA CYS A 146 -1.95 -6.52 -13.59
C CYS A 146 -3.07 -7.56 -13.78
N HIS A 147 -4.22 -7.16 -14.35
CA HIS A 147 -5.39 -8.01 -14.58
C HIS A 147 -5.80 -8.86 -13.37
N GLY A 148 -5.76 -8.29 -12.16
CA GLY A 148 -6.10 -9.02 -10.94
C GLY A 148 -5.89 -8.22 -9.65
N VAL A 149 -6.74 -8.50 -8.65
CA VAL A 149 -6.65 -7.84 -7.33
C VAL A 149 -5.34 -8.21 -6.64
N SER A 150 -5.01 -9.51 -6.56
CA SER A 150 -3.79 -9.97 -5.89
C SER A 150 -2.52 -9.54 -6.61
N THR A 151 -2.46 -9.70 -7.93
CA THR A 151 -1.30 -9.34 -8.75
C THR A 151 -1.09 -7.82 -8.84
N GLY A 152 -2.18 -7.04 -8.75
CA GLY A 152 -2.11 -5.58 -8.71
C GLY A 152 -1.66 -5.02 -7.36
N LEU A 153 -2.11 -5.61 -6.25
CA LEU A 153 -1.76 -5.14 -4.90
C LEU A 153 -0.43 -5.73 -4.41
N LEU A 154 -0.13 -6.97 -4.76
CA LEU A 154 1.07 -7.69 -4.34
C LEU A 154 2.01 -7.87 -5.53
N PRO A 155 3.32 -7.69 -5.35
CA PRO A 155 4.32 -8.09 -6.33
C PRO A 155 4.36 -9.62 -6.44
N ALA A 156 4.77 -10.17 -7.58
CA ALA A 156 4.63 -11.60 -7.90
C ALA A 156 5.22 -12.57 -6.86
N ALA A 157 6.29 -12.18 -6.16
CA ALA A 157 6.88 -12.97 -5.06
C ALA A 157 5.98 -13.10 -3.81
N GLY A 158 4.89 -12.33 -3.72
CA GLY A 158 3.88 -12.41 -2.66
C GLY A 158 2.51 -12.92 -3.13
N ALA A 159 2.34 -13.24 -4.41
CA ALA A 159 1.05 -13.68 -4.97
C ALA A 159 0.69 -15.12 -4.58
N ASP A 160 1.70 -15.96 -4.29
CA ASP A 160 1.54 -17.39 -3.95
C ASP A 160 1.28 -17.65 -2.45
N GLY A 161 0.87 -16.62 -1.71
CA GLY A 161 0.29 -16.79 -0.37
C GLY A 161 1.29 -16.95 0.79
N GLY A 162 2.58 -16.77 0.56
CA GLY A 162 3.56 -16.78 1.65
C GLY A 162 4.86 -16.12 1.24
N GLY A 163 5.04 -14.84 1.57
CA GLY A 163 6.33 -14.20 1.33
C GLY A 163 6.34 -12.68 1.49
N SER A 164 7.39 -12.18 2.13
CA SER A 164 7.73 -10.77 2.33
C SER A 164 8.07 -10.01 1.04
N GLY A 165 7.60 -10.47 -0.13
CA GLY A 165 8.12 -10.12 -1.46
C GLY A 165 8.09 -8.64 -1.86
N LEU A 166 7.30 -7.79 -1.19
CA LEU A 166 7.31 -6.34 -1.38
C LEU A 166 8.41 -5.64 -0.54
N TRP A 167 8.83 -6.26 0.56
CA TRP A 167 9.77 -5.71 1.55
C TRP A 167 11.14 -6.42 1.56
N GLN A 168 11.34 -7.39 0.65
CA GLN A 168 12.66 -7.98 0.45
C GLN A 168 13.54 -6.99 -0.32
N PRO A 169 14.71 -6.62 0.21
CA PRO A 169 15.56 -5.63 -0.43
C PRO A 169 16.15 -6.19 -1.73
N ALA A 170 15.76 -5.62 -2.88
CA ALA A 170 16.49 -5.85 -4.12
C ALA A 170 17.95 -5.39 -3.94
N GLY A 171 18.90 -6.32 -4.02
CA GLY A 171 20.32 -6.03 -3.85
C GLY A 171 20.79 -5.71 -2.42
N GLY A 172 20.13 -6.23 -1.38
CA GLY A 172 20.63 -6.18 0.01
C GLY A 172 20.51 -4.82 0.74
N ARG A 173 19.94 -3.79 0.10
CA ARG A 173 19.74 -2.48 0.72
C ARG A 173 18.56 -2.47 1.70
N ARG A 174 18.83 -2.70 2.99
CA ARG A 174 17.86 -2.69 4.11
C ARG A 174 17.22 -1.32 4.41
N VAL A 175 17.58 -0.27 3.65
CA VAL A 175 17.17 1.11 3.90
C VAL A 175 15.64 1.28 3.80
N TRP A 176 14.97 0.65 2.83
CA TRP A 176 13.53 0.84 2.63
C TRP A 176 12.67 0.20 3.73
N PRO A 177 12.88 -1.08 4.12
CA PRO A 177 12.20 -1.64 5.28
C PRO A 177 12.52 -0.89 6.58
N ALA A 178 13.76 -0.46 6.79
CA ALA A 178 14.14 0.28 7.99
C ALA A 178 13.44 1.65 8.08
N LEU A 179 13.36 2.41 6.97
CA LEU A 179 12.65 3.69 6.92
C LEU A 179 11.14 3.49 7.13
N ALA A 180 10.54 2.47 6.53
CA ALA A 180 9.13 2.18 6.72
C ALA A 180 8.82 1.72 8.15
N LEU A 181 9.69 0.91 8.76
CA LEU A 181 9.56 0.51 10.15
C LEU A 181 9.67 1.72 11.08
N GLY A 182 10.74 2.51 10.94
CA GLY A 182 10.97 3.71 11.75
C GLY A 182 9.81 4.70 11.62
N GLY A 183 9.41 5.03 10.39
CA GLY A 183 8.28 5.91 10.11
C GLY A 183 6.95 5.38 10.67
N SER A 184 6.66 4.09 10.51
CA SER A 184 5.42 3.49 11.01
C SER A 184 5.38 3.44 12.54
N VAL A 185 6.50 3.13 13.20
CA VAL A 185 6.60 3.14 14.66
C VAL A 185 6.45 4.55 15.20
N THR A 186 7.14 5.54 14.61
CA THR A 186 7.00 6.95 15.01
C THR A 186 5.56 7.43 14.84
N ALA A 187 4.92 7.12 13.70
CA ALA A 187 3.54 7.47 13.43
C ALA A 187 2.58 6.80 14.44
N LEU A 188 2.79 5.52 14.74
CA LEU A 188 1.99 4.77 15.71
C LEU A 188 2.13 5.34 17.13
N LEU A 189 3.33 5.69 17.55
CA LEU A 189 3.58 6.29 18.88
C LEU A 189 2.95 7.68 18.97
N ALA A 190 3.10 8.52 17.94
CA ALA A 190 2.49 9.83 17.90
C ALA A 190 0.96 9.75 17.93
N PHE A 191 0.37 8.89 17.08
CA PHE A 191 -1.08 8.66 17.06
C PHE A 191 -1.59 8.10 18.39
N GLY A 192 -0.91 7.10 18.94
CA GLY A 192 -1.25 6.52 20.25
C GLY A 192 -1.20 7.56 21.38
N ALA A 193 -0.22 8.46 21.37
CA ALA A 193 -0.14 9.55 22.34
C ALA A 193 -1.32 10.53 22.19
N VAL A 194 -1.72 10.88 20.96
CA VAL A 194 -2.89 11.74 20.72
C VAL A 194 -4.19 11.05 21.15
N CYS A 195 -4.38 9.76 20.85
CA CYS A 195 -5.54 9.00 21.31
C CYS A 195 -5.61 8.88 22.83
N LEU A 196 -4.47 8.64 23.49
CA LEU A 196 -4.40 8.60 24.95
C LEU A 196 -4.77 9.96 25.55
N TRP A 197 -4.18 11.04 25.03
CA TRP A 197 -4.51 12.39 25.45
C TRP A 197 -6.00 12.71 25.23
N ALA A 198 -6.57 12.35 24.08
CA ALA A 198 -8.00 12.52 23.80
C ALA A 198 -8.88 11.75 24.79
N GLY A 199 -8.56 10.49 25.06
CA GLY A 199 -9.31 9.68 26.04
C GLY A 199 -9.21 10.18 27.48
N LEU A 200 -8.14 10.90 27.83
CA LEU A 200 -7.98 11.52 29.14
C LEU A 200 -8.66 12.90 29.25
N THR A 201 -8.98 13.54 28.13
CA THR A 201 -9.47 14.93 28.10
C THR A 201 -10.93 15.06 27.68
N GLU A 202 -11.41 14.18 26.80
CA GLU A 202 -12.75 14.24 26.24
C GLU A 202 -13.38 12.84 26.19
N GLY A 203 -14.61 12.71 26.68
CA GLY A 203 -15.37 11.46 26.55
C GLY A 203 -15.64 11.12 25.08
N LEU A 204 -15.50 9.85 24.71
CA LEU A 204 -15.66 9.38 23.32
C LEU A 204 -17.00 9.79 22.70
N SER A 205 -18.08 9.80 23.47
CA SER A 205 -19.41 10.23 23.00
C SER A 205 -19.45 11.71 22.62
N ALA A 206 -18.79 12.58 23.38
CA ALA A 206 -18.69 14.01 23.10
C ALA A 206 -17.81 14.24 21.86
N GLY A 207 -16.65 13.60 21.79
CA GLY A 207 -15.78 13.67 20.62
C GLY A 207 -16.47 13.17 19.34
N TRP A 208 -17.23 12.07 19.42
CA TRP A 208 -18.01 11.58 18.28
C TRP A 208 -19.15 12.53 17.88
N ALA A 209 -19.82 13.15 18.84
CA ALA A 209 -20.82 14.17 18.54
C ALA A 209 -20.17 15.37 17.83
N TYR A 210 -18.99 15.80 18.29
CA TYR A 210 -18.22 16.86 17.66
C TYR A 210 -17.85 16.51 16.21
N ILE A 211 -17.22 15.35 15.98
CA ILE A 211 -16.80 14.89 14.65
C ILE A 211 -17.97 14.90 13.66
N ARG A 212 -19.17 14.45 14.07
CA ARG A 212 -20.35 14.44 13.20
C ARG A 212 -20.93 15.83 12.94
N SER A 213 -20.73 16.77 13.85
CA SER A 213 -21.26 18.13 13.76
C SER A 213 -20.34 19.08 12.98
N ASN A 214 -19.03 18.83 12.99
CA ASN A 214 -18.06 19.65 12.29
C ASN A 214 -17.75 19.11 10.88
N PRO A 215 -17.92 19.90 9.81
CA PRO A 215 -17.72 19.44 8.44
C PRO A 215 -16.31 18.93 8.13
N TRP A 216 -15.26 19.56 8.67
CA TRP A 216 -13.88 19.17 8.38
C TRP A 216 -13.44 17.94 9.17
N ALA A 217 -13.86 17.83 10.43
CA ALA A 217 -13.65 16.63 11.23
C ALA A 217 -14.37 15.41 10.63
N TRP A 218 -15.62 15.60 10.16
CA TRP A 218 -16.37 14.56 9.47
C TRP A 218 -15.69 14.11 8.17
N THR A 219 -15.25 15.07 7.35
CA THR A 219 -14.52 14.78 6.11
C THR A 219 -13.23 14.02 6.38
N THR A 220 -12.48 14.39 7.42
CA THR A 220 -11.25 13.69 7.83
C THR A 220 -11.54 12.25 8.26
N PHE A 221 -12.59 12.05 9.06
CA PHE A 221 -13.05 10.72 9.46
C PHE A 221 -13.45 9.85 8.25
N LEU A 222 -14.21 10.41 7.30
CA LEU A 222 -14.58 9.70 6.08
C LEU A 222 -13.35 9.34 5.23
N ASP A 223 -12.38 10.23 5.13
CA ASP A 223 -11.13 9.97 4.40
C ASP A 223 -10.42 8.74 4.98
N ASN A 224 -10.27 8.69 6.31
CA ASN A 224 -9.67 7.52 6.99
C ASN A 224 -10.44 6.24 6.68
N ALA A 225 -11.77 6.27 6.69
CA ALA A 225 -12.59 5.11 6.34
C ALA A 225 -12.37 4.62 4.90
N VAL A 226 -12.19 5.55 3.94
CA VAL A 226 -11.84 5.21 2.55
C VAL A 226 -10.46 4.56 2.48
N GLY A 227 -9.46 5.12 3.17
CA GLY A 227 -8.10 4.55 3.24
C GLY A 227 -8.09 3.13 3.82
N LEU A 228 -8.86 2.91 4.89
CA LEU A 228 -9.01 1.61 5.53
C LEU A 228 -9.57 0.54 4.59
N ALA A 229 -10.45 0.89 3.66
CA ALA A 229 -10.97 -0.06 2.67
C ALA A 229 -9.85 -0.61 1.77
N VAL A 230 -8.87 0.24 1.39
CA VAL A 230 -7.71 -0.19 0.62
C VAL A 230 -6.78 -1.06 1.46
N SER A 231 -6.46 -0.63 2.68
CA SER A 231 -5.65 -1.42 3.63
C SER A 231 -6.27 -2.78 3.93
N ALA A 232 -7.59 -2.83 4.14
CA ALA A 232 -8.32 -4.06 4.40
C ALA A 232 -8.25 -5.01 3.19
N THR A 233 -8.42 -4.50 1.98
CA THR A 233 -8.28 -5.31 0.76
C THR A 233 -6.85 -5.84 0.62
N TYR A 234 -5.85 -5.01 0.89
CA TYR A 234 -4.44 -5.44 0.86
C TYR A 234 -4.16 -6.56 1.86
N VAL A 235 -4.52 -6.38 3.13
CA VAL A 235 -4.36 -7.40 4.18
C VAL A 235 -5.10 -8.68 3.83
N TRP A 236 -6.36 -8.56 3.39
CA TRP A 236 -7.20 -9.71 3.06
C TRP A 236 -6.56 -10.59 1.97
N VAL A 237 -5.91 -9.96 1.01
CA VAL A 237 -5.28 -10.65 -0.12
C VAL A 237 -3.90 -11.20 0.27
N ARG A 238 -3.07 -10.42 0.97
CA ARG A 238 -1.73 -10.84 1.42
C ARG A 238 -1.77 -12.02 2.38
N GLU A 239 -2.70 -12.00 3.31
CA GLU A 239 -2.79 -12.98 4.39
C GLU A 239 -3.63 -14.22 4.00
N ARG A 240 -3.85 -14.47 2.70
CA ARG A 240 -4.63 -15.63 2.23
C ARG A 240 -4.03 -16.98 2.64
N GLY A 241 -2.69 -17.10 2.58
CA GLY A 241 -1.97 -18.34 2.91
C GLY A 241 -1.51 -18.45 4.36
N ALA A 242 -1.56 -17.37 5.13
CA ALA A 242 -1.43 -17.44 6.59
C ALA A 242 -2.81 -17.81 7.17
N GLY A 243 -2.87 -18.80 8.07
CA GLY A 243 -4.13 -19.34 8.61
C GLY A 243 -5.17 -18.27 8.95
N GLY A 244 -6.45 -18.56 8.71
CA GLY A 244 -7.53 -17.56 8.67
C GLY A 244 -7.64 -16.61 9.88
N TRP A 245 -7.13 -17.00 11.05
CA TRP A 245 -7.09 -16.15 12.24
C TRP A 245 -6.25 -14.88 12.06
N ARG A 246 -5.13 -14.93 11.31
CA ARG A 246 -4.23 -13.77 11.13
C ARG A 246 -4.92 -12.68 10.31
N ARG A 247 -5.72 -13.07 9.30
CA ARG A 247 -6.61 -12.16 8.58
C ARG A 247 -7.61 -11.48 9.51
N VAL A 248 -8.32 -12.27 10.32
CA VAL A 248 -9.33 -11.75 11.25
C VAL A 248 -8.71 -10.80 12.27
N ALA A 249 -7.54 -11.14 12.81
CA ALA A 249 -6.82 -10.29 13.77
C ALA A 249 -6.44 -8.94 13.15
N TRP A 250 -5.91 -8.92 11.92
CA TRP A 250 -5.57 -7.67 11.25
C TRP A 250 -6.81 -6.88 10.82
N MET A 251 -7.90 -7.53 10.40
CA MET A 251 -9.17 -6.84 10.17
C MET A 251 -9.68 -6.16 11.44
N ALA A 252 -9.61 -6.85 12.59
CA ALA A 252 -9.98 -6.28 13.88
C ALA A 252 -9.07 -5.11 14.26
N ALA A 253 -7.75 -5.23 14.03
CA ALA A 253 -6.80 -4.16 14.28
C ALA A 253 -7.09 -2.90 13.42
N LEU A 254 -7.43 -3.08 12.14
CA LEU A 254 -7.83 -1.98 11.25
C LEU A 254 -9.14 -1.32 11.70
N LEU A 255 -10.14 -2.12 12.08
CA LEU A 255 -11.45 -1.61 12.52
C LEU A 255 -11.37 -0.84 13.84
N LEU A 256 -10.56 -1.32 14.79
CA LEU A 256 -10.43 -0.71 16.12
C LEU A 256 -9.39 0.40 16.18
N GLY A 257 -8.31 0.26 15.42
CA GLY A 257 -7.14 1.13 15.49
C GLY A 257 -6.98 2.09 14.31
N GLY A 258 -7.89 2.08 13.33
CA GLY A 258 -7.78 2.94 12.15
C GLY A 258 -6.48 2.73 11.38
N ASN A 259 -5.90 3.81 10.85
CA ASN A 259 -4.60 3.76 10.21
C ASN A 259 -3.46 3.48 11.19
N GLY A 260 -3.66 3.61 12.50
CA GLY A 260 -2.78 3.01 13.50
C GLY A 260 -2.64 1.49 13.31
N GLY A 261 -3.74 0.80 13.01
CA GLY A 261 -3.72 -0.62 12.60
C GLY A 261 -2.95 -0.84 11.29
N THR A 262 -3.12 0.06 10.32
CA THR A 262 -2.35 0.03 9.04
C THR A 262 -0.86 0.19 9.30
N ALA A 263 -0.43 1.12 10.15
CA ALA A 263 0.98 1.33 10.49
C ALA A 263 1.57 0.14 11.26
N ALA A 264 0.83 -0.44 12.21
CA ALA A 264 1.26 -1.66 12.89
C ALA A 264 1.43 -2.83 11.89
N TYR A 265 0.56 -2.92 10.90
CA TYR A 265 0.69 -3.90 9.82
C TYR A 265 1.95 -3.65 8.97
N VAL A 266 2.18 -2.41 8.54
CA VAL A 266 3.38 -2.03 7.77
C VAL A 266 4.65 -2.29 8.55
N ALA A 267 4.70 -1.95 9.84
CA ALA A 267 5.83 -2.26 10.72
C ALA A 267 6.11 -3.77 10.79
N THR A 268 5.06 -4.59 10.92
CA THR A 268 5.18 -6.05 10.90
C THR A 268 5.76 -6.54 9.58
N MET A 269 5.25 -6.03 8.46
CA MET A 269 5.75 -6.38 7.13
C MET A 269 7.21 -5.97 6.92
N ALA A 270 7.62 -4.82 7.45
CA ALA A 270 9.00 -4.35 7.38
C ALA A 270 9.95 -5.26 8.18
N VAL A 271 9.55 -5.70 9.38
CA VAL A 271 10.30 -6.68 10.18
C VAL A 271 10.43 -8.01 9.44
N GLU A 272 9.33 -8.53 8.88
CA GLU A 272 9.34 -9.76 8.06
C GLU A 272 10.27 -9.62 6.83
N GLY A 273 10.30 -8.45 6.20
CA GLY A 273 11.20 -8.14 5.08
C GLY A 273 12.67 -8.17 5.49
N MET A 274 13.02 -7.58 6.64
CA MET A 274 14.39 -7.59 7.15
C MET A 274 14.84 -9.00 7.57
N ALA A 275 13.99 -9.75 8.29
CA ALA A 275 14.30 -11.11 8.72
C ALA A 275 14.47 -12.09 7.53
N GLY A 276 13.64 -11.93 6.49
CA GLY A 276 13.77 -12.72 5.26
C GLY A 276 15.08 -12.44 4.50
N GLY A 277 15.59 -11.20 4.55
CA GLY A 277 16.90 -10.83 3.99
C GLY A 277 18.06 -11.52 4.71
N GLU A 278 18.03 -11.61 6.04
CA GLU A 278 19.06 -12.29 6.84
C GLU A 278 19.10 -13.80 6.57
N ALA A 279 17.94 -14.45 6.48
CA ALA A 279 17.87 -15.87 6.17
C ALA A 279 18.46 -16.18 4.77
N ALA A 280 18.20 -15.32 3.78
CA ALA A 280 18.76 -15.48 2.44
C ALA A 280 20.30 -15.30 2.41
N GLU A 281 20.82 -14.35 3.17
CA GLU A 281 22.26 -14.06 3.29
C GLU A 281 23.03 -15.22 3.95
N VAL A 282 22.43 -15.86 4.96
CA VAL A 282 22.99 -17.06 5.62
C VAL A 282 23.03 -18.28 4.69
N VAL A 283 22.01 -18.47 3.83
CA VAL A 283 21.98 -19.59 2.88
C VAL A 283 23.01 -19.40 1.76
N LEU A 284 23.17 -18.17 1.25
CA LEU A 284 24.13 -17.84 0.21
C LEU A 284 25.59 -17.98 0.70
N SER A 285 25.88 -17.47 1.91
CA SER A 285 27.22 -17.60 2.51
C SER A 285 27.63 -19.06 2.76
N ARG A 286 26.70 -19.92 3.18
CA ARG A 286 26.96 -21.37 3.33
C ARG A 286 27.23 -22.08 2.01
N ARG A 287 26.60 -21.66 0.91
CA ARG A 287 26.85 -22.24 -0.43
C ARG A 287 28.21 -21.82 -0.99
N GLN A 288 28.64 -20.58 -0.74
CA GLN A 288 29.97 -20.10 -1.18
C GLN A 288 31.12 -20.73 -0.39
N GLN A 289 30.90 -21.14 0.86
CA GLN A 289 31.90 -21.87 1.65
C GLN A 289 31.99 -23.36 1.29
N ALA A 290 30.99 -23.90 0.57
CA ALA A 290 30.92 -25.29 0.15
C ALA A 290 31.38 -25.51 -1.31
N ALA A 291 31.79 -24.45 -2.01
CA ALA A 291 32.34 -24.45 -3.36
C ALA A 291 33.83 -24.10 -3.32
#